data_AF-A0A9C7RNG4-F1
#
_entry.id   AF-A0A9C7RNG4-F1
#
_cell.length_a   1.000
_cell.length_b   1.000
_cell.length_c   1.000
_cell.angle_alpha   90.00
_cell.angle_beta   90.00
_cell.angle_gamma   90.00
#
_symmetry.space_group_name_H-M   'P 1'
#
loop_
_entity.id
_entity.type
_entity.pdbx_description
1 polymer ?
#
loop_
_entity_poly.entity_id
_entity_poly.type
_entity_poly.pdbx_seq_one_letter_code
_entity_poly.pdbx_strand_id
1 'polypeptide(L)'
;MFLNQVILGLSTGVFYSLAALGLVLIYKVTGVVNFAFGNMGMFMIYVAYSLISMKFSPFCTLLIILILAAGFGWIVERFTMRPLKHLSHGSMLIVTLGIMMILEGLV
;
A
#
# COMPACT_ATOMS: atom_id res chain seq x y z
N MET A 1 -19.05 4.02 28.35
CA MET A 1 -17.95 3.05 28.11
C MET A 1 -18.26 2.07 26.98
N PHE A 2 -19.38 1.33 27.01
CA PHE A 2 -19.73 0.37 25.95
C PHE A 2 -19.78 0.98 24.54
N LEU A 3 -20.53 2.08 24.34
CA LEU A 3 -20.66 2.73 23.04
C LEU A 3 -19.31 3.20 22.45
N ASN A 4 -18.42 3.71 23.30
CA ASN A 4 -17.08 4.13 22.88
C ASN A 4 -16.25 2.93 22.37
N GLN A 5 -16.32 1.79 23.05
CA GLN A 5 -15.63 0.56 22.62
C GLN A 5 -16.17 0.03 21.29
N VAL A 6 -17.50 0.10 21.10
CA VAL A 6 -18.12 -0.27 19.81
C VAL A 6 -17.61 0.63 18.68
N ILE A 7 -17.55 1.95 18.90
CA ILE A 7 -17.04 2.90 17.89
C ILE A 7 -15.56 2.64 17.56
N LEU A 8 -14.73 2.38 18.57
CA LEU A 8 -13.30 2.06 18.37
C LEU A 8 -13.12 0.73 17.63
N GLY A 9 -13.92 -0.29 17.97
CA GLY A 9 -13.94 -1.57 17.26
C GLY A 9 -14.37 -1.45 15.81
N LEU A 10 -15.39 -0.63 15.52
CA LEU A 10 -15.81 -0.34 14.15
C LEU A 10 -14.73 0.41 13.38
N SER A 11 -14.09 1.40 14.00
CA SER A 11 -13.03 2.19 13.37
C SER A 11 -11.84 1.31 12.97
N THR A 12 -11.38 0.43 13.87
CA THR A 12 -10.30 -0.52 13.57
C THR A 12 -10.73 -1.56 12.52
N GLY A 13 -11.96 -2.07 12.62
CA GLY A 13 -12.52 -2.98 11.62
C GLY A 13 -12.57 -2.38 10.21
N VAL A 14 -12.90 -1.09 10.09
CA VAL A 14 -12.88 -0.38 8.79
C VAL A 14 -11.46 -0.31 8.22
N PHE A 15 -10.44 -0.01 9.03
CA PHE A 15 -9.06 0.02 8.55
C PHE A 15 -8.59 -1.36 8.05
N TYR A 16 -8.86 -2.43 8.79
CA TYR A 16 -8.53 -3.78 8.35
C TYR A 16 -9.31 -4.19 7.10
N SER A 17 -10.60 -3.83 7.01
CA SER A 17 -11.43 -4.12 5.85
C SER A 17 -10.92 -3.39 4.61
N LEU A 18 -10.54 -2.12 4.73
CA LEU A 18 -9.97 -1.33 3.64
C LEU A 18 -8.63 -1.88 3.17
N ALA A 19 -7.76 -2.28 4.11
CA ALA A 19 -6.48 -2.92 3.77
C ALA A 19 -6.70 -4.23 3.00
N ALA A 20 -7.61 -5.08 3.47
CA ALA A 20 -7.97 -6.33 2.79
C ALA A 20 -8.59 -6.07 1.40
N LEU A 21 -9.49 -5.09 1.29
CA LEU A 21 -10.08 -4.69 0.01
C LEU A 21 -9.01 -4.24 -0.99
N GLY A 22 -8.02 -3.46 -0.56
CA GLY A 22 -6.90 -3.04 -1.43
C GLY A 22 -6.14 -4.23 -2.00
N LEU A 23 -5.74 -5.18 -1.15
CA LEU A 23 -5.06 -6.39 -1.58
C LEU A 23 -5.91 -7.24 -2.54
N VAL A 24 -7.21 -7.40 -2.23
CA VAL A 24 -8.16 -8.16 -3.06
C VAL A 24 -8.39 -7.49 -4.42
N LEU A 25 -8.46 -6.15 -4.46
CA LEU A 25 -8.61 -5.41 -5.72
C LEU A 25 -7.39 -5.62 -6.63
N ILE A 26 -6.18 -5.56 -6.07
CA ILE A 26 -4.96 -5.84 -6.82
C ILE A 26 -5.00 -7.27 -7.36
N TYR A 27 -5.33 -8.25 -6.51
CA TYR A 27 -5.44 -9.65 -6.93
C TYR A 27 -6.48 -9.85 -8.03
N LYS A 28 -7.67 -9.25 -7.91
CA LYS A 28 -8.74 -9.40 -8.91
C LYS A 28 -8.37 -8.82 -10.27
N VAL A 29 -7.60 -7.75 -10.32
CA VAL A 29 -7.21 -7.08 -11.57
C VAL A 29 -5.98 -7.76 -12.20
N THR A 30 -5.02 -8.20 -11.38
CA THR A 30 -3.73 -8.73 -11.86
C THR A 30 -3.70 -10.25 -11.97
N GLY A 31 -4.50 -10.97 -11.19
CA GLY A 31 -4.45 -12.42 -11.04
C GLY A 31 -3.35 -12.92 -10.10
N VAL A 32 -2.61 -12.01 -9.44
CA VAL A 32 -1.45 -12.34 -8.61
C VAL A 32 -1.53 -11.62 -7.26
N VAL A 33 -1.23 -12.34 -6.17
CA VAL A 33 -1.17 -11.74 -4.83
C VAL A 33 0.08 -10.87 -4.74
N ASN A 34 -0.12 -9.57 -4.49
CA ASN A 34 0.98 -8.65 -4.32
C ASN A 34 1.42 -8.58 -2.85
N PHE A 35 2.41 -9.38 -2.48
CA PHE A 35 2.95 -9.41 -1.12
C PHE A 35 3.60 -8.07 -0.70
N ALA A 36 4.03 -7.24 -1.64
CA ALA A 36 4.57 -5.92 -1.33
C ALA A 36 3.53 -4.90 -0.89
N PHE A 37 2.21 -5.17 -1.02
CA PHE A 37 1.16 -4.19 -0.73
C PHE A 37 1.30 -3.53 0.64
N GLY A 38 1.60 -4.31 1.69
CA GLY A 38 1.82 -3.80 3.04
C GLY A 38 3.00 -2.84 3.10
N ASN A 39 4.16 -3.25 2.58
CA ASN A 39 5.39 -2.45 2.57
C ASN A 39 5.27 -1.20 1.68
N MET A 40 4.52 -1.27 0.58
CA MET A 40 4.20 -0.10 -0.25
C MET A 40 3.41 0.94 0.55
N GLY A 41 2.42 0.50 1.33
CA GLY A 41 1.68 1.38 2.24
C GLY A 41 2.55 1.94 3.36
N MET A 42 3.40 1.11 3.96
CA MET A 42 4.32 1.51 5.04
C MET A 42 5.32 2.57 4.55
N PHE A 43 5.92 2.36 3.38
CA PHE A 43 6.82 3.33 2.75
C PHE A 43 6.13 4.69 2.55
N MET A 44 4.88 4.70 2.06
CA MET A 44 4.12 5.94 1.91
C MET A 44 3.79 6.63 3.24
N ILE A 45 3.55 5.87 4.30
CA ILE A 45 3.35 6.42 5.65
C ILE A 45 4.65 7.08 6.16
N TYR A 46 5.82 6.51 5.90
CA TYR A 46 7.09 7.14 6.24
C TYR A 46 7.30 8.45 5.48
N VAL A 47 6.99 8.50 4.18
CA VAL A 47 7.02 9.76 3.42
C VAL A 47 6.04 10.79 4.00
N ALA A 48 4.83 10.36 4.39
CA ALA A 48 3.84 11.23 5.04
C ALA A 48 4.38 11.79 6.37
N TYR A 49 5.00 10.93 7.17
CA TYR A 49 5.60 11.29 8.44
C TYR A 49 6.74 12.29 8.28
N SER A 50 7.59 12.12 7.26
CA SER A 50 8.64 13.09 6.92
C SER A 50 8.04 14.46 6.55
N LEU A 51 6.98 14.51 5.75
CA LEU A 51 6.31 15.78 5.41
C LEU A 51 5.74 16.49 6.63
N ILE A 52 5.07 15.75 7.53
CA ILE A 52 4.54 16.31 8.78
C ILE A 52 5.69 16.83 9.66
N SER A 53 6.81 16.11 9.72
CA SER A 53 8.02 16.52 10.45
C SER A 53 8.64 17.80 9.87
N MET A 54 8.49 18.03 8.56
CA MET A 54 8.87 19.27 7.87
C MET A 54 7.83 20.40 8.05
N LYS A 55 6.87 20.25 8.98
CA LYS A 55 5.80 21.21 9.30
C LYS A 55 4.77 21.41 8.19
N PHE A 56 4.60 20.47 7.26
CA PHE A 56 3.43 20.48 6.38
C PHE A 56 2.16 20.23 7.20
N SER A 57 1.08 20.95 6.87
CA SER A 57 -0.25 20.72 7.47
C SER A 57 -0.73 19.29 7.15
N PRO A 58 -1.41 18.59 8.09
CA PRO A 58 -1.95 17.26 7.85
C PRO A 58 -2.82 17.16 6.59
N PHE A 59 -3.62 18.20 6.30
CA PHE A 59 -4.45 18.25 5.09
C PHE A 59 -3.62 18.35 3.81
N CYS A 60 -2.57 19.18 3.82
CA CYS A 60 -1.66 19.31 2.68
C CYS A 60 -0.89 18.00 2.46
N THR A 61 -0.38 17.38 3.54
CA THR A 61 0.29 16.08 3.49
C THR A 61 -0.62 15.01 2.89
N LEU A 62 -1.89 14.94 3.31
CA LEU A 62 -2.85 13.97 2.79
C LEU A 62 -3.00 14.08 1.26
N LEU A 63 -3.19 15.30 0.75
CA LEU A 63 -3.34 15.52 -0.71
C LEU A 63 -2.08 15.12 -1.47
N ILE A 64 -0.90 15.48 -0.94
CA ILE A 64 0.39 15.14 -1.55
C ILE A 64 0.57 13.61 -1.58
N ILE A 65 0.33 12.94 -0.46
CA ILE A 65 0.50 11.49 -0.35
C ILE A 65 -0.50 10.73 -1.21
N LEU A 66 -1.73 11.21 -1.36
CA LEU A 66 -2.71 10.57 -2.24
C LEU A 66 -2.19 10.52 -3.68
N ILE A 67 -1.60 11.61 -4.16
CA ILE A 67 -1.00 11.70 -5.50
C ILE A 67 0.27 10.83 -5.59
N LEU A 68 1.16 10.90 -4.59
CA LEU A 68 2.40 10.13 -4.59
C LEU A 68 2.15 8.61 -4.49
N ALA A 69 1.22 8.17 -3.66
CA ALA A 69 0.86 6.76 -3.52
C ALA A 69 0.23 6.20 -4.79
N ALA A 70 -0.68 6.96 -5.42
CA ALA A 70 -1.27 6.59 -6.71
C ALA A 70 -0.20 6.50 -7.81
N GLY A 71 0.70 7.50 -7.88
CA GLY A 71 1.82 7.52 -8.81
C GLY A 71 2.78 6.36 -8.61
N PHE A 72 3.12 6.04 -7.37
CA PHE A 72 4.01 4.93 -7.03
C PHE A 72 3.40 3.57 -7.37
N GLY A 73 2.13 3.35 -7.02
CA GLY A 73 1.40 2.15 -7.44
C GLY A 73 1.36 2.00 -8.95
N TRP A 74 1.11 3.10 -9.68
CA TRP A 74 1.16 3.12 -11.14
C TRP A 74 2.56 2.82 -11.69
N ILE A 75 3.63 3.36 -11.09
CA ILE A 75 5.01 3.08 -11.49
C ILE A 75 5.32 1.59 -11.32
N VAL A 76 5.03 1.01 -10.15
CA VAL A 76 5.29 -0.40 -9.87
C VAL A 76 4.51 -1.29 -10.84
N GLU A 77 3.24 -0.99 -11.07
CA GLU A 77 2.42 -1.73 -12.04
C GLU A 77 2.97 -1.58 -13.46
N ARG A 78 3.26 -0.36 -13.92
CA ARG A 78 3.63 -0.08 -15.32
C ARG A 78 5.02 -0.61 -15.67
N PHE A 79 5.99 -0.47 -14.77
CA PHE A 79 7.40 -0.76 -15.05
C PHE A 79 7.87 -2.10 -14.50
N THR A 80 7.17 -2.68 -13.52
CA THR A 80 7.56 -3.98 -12.93
C THR A 80 6.55 -5.07 -13.23
N MET A 81 5.29 -4.89 -12.82
CA MET A 81 4.30 -5.98 -12.92
C MET A 81 3.85 -6.23 -14.38
N ARG A 82 3.46 -5.17 -15.09
CA ARG A 82 2.88 -5.28 -16.45
C ARG A 82 3.84 -5.89 -17.47
N PRO A 83 5.14 -5.55 -17.51
CA PRO A 83 6.09 -6.20 -18.43
C PRO A 83 6.27 -7.70 -18.12
N LEU A 84 6.17 -8.08 -16.85
CA LEU A 84 6.42 -9.44 -16.37
C LEU A 84 5.16 -10.32 -16.33
N LYS A 85 4.00 -9.80 -16.76
CA LYS A 85 2.71 -10.51 -16.72
C LYS A 85 2.67 -11.83 -17.51
N HIS A 86 3.61 -12.03 -18.44
CA HIS A 86 3.75 -13.27 -19.22
C HIS A 86 4.45 -14.41 -18.46
N LEU A 87 5.04 -14.12 -17.29
CA LEU A 87 5.68 -15.13 -16.45
C LEU A 87 4.65 -16.01 -15.74
N SER A 88 5.12 -17.12 -15.18
CA SER A 88 4.29 -18.00 -14.34
C SER A 88 3.78 -17.26 -13.10
N HIS A 89 2.64 -17.71 -12.55
CA HIS A 89 2.09 -17.17 -11.30
C HIS A 89 3.12 -17.21 -10.17
N GLY A 90 3.86 -18.30 -10.02
CA GLY A 90 4.91 -18.43 -9.00
C GLY A 90 6.05 -17.42 -9.19
N SER A 91 6.49 -17.20 -10.42
CA SER A 91 7.51 -16.18 -10.73
C SER A 91 7.05 -14.77 -10.38
N MET A 92 5.78 -14.44 -10.66
CA MET A 92 5.21 -13.13 -10.30
C MET A 92 5.12 -12.93 -8.78
N LEU A 93 4.86 -13.99 -8.00
CA LEU A 93 4.93 -13.91 -6.53
C LEU A 93 6.36 -13.63 -6.05
N ILE A 94 7.38 -14.23 -6.67
CA ILE A 94 8.79 -13.96 -6.33
C ILE A 94 9.13 -12.49 -6.62
N VAL A 95 8.63 -11.92 -7.71
CA VAL A 95 8.80 -10.49 -8.02
C VAL A 95 8.17 -9.61 -6.95
N THR A 96 6.94 -9.93 -6.51
CA THR A 96 6.26 -9.14 -5.47
C THR A 96 6.99 -9.24 -4.13
N LEU A 97 7.54 -10.41 -3.79
CA LEU A 97 8.42 -10.58 -2.62
C LEU A 97 9.73 -9.80 -2.76
N GLY A 98 10.33 -9.74 -3.95
CA GLY A 98 11.52 -8.93 -4.21
C GLY A 98 11.26 -7.43 -3.99
N ILE A 99 10.11 -6.92 -4.46
CA ILE A 99 9.69 -5.54 -4.20
C ILE A 99 9.46 -5.32 -2.71
N MET A 100 8.83 -6.28 -2.02
CA MET A 100 8.63 -6.23 -0.58
C MET A 100 9.95 -6.07 0.17
N MET A 101 10.95 -6.90 -0.14
CA MET A 101 12.28 -6.84 0.49
C MET A 101 13.03 -5.53 0.21
N ILE A 102 12.93 -5.00 -1.02
CA ILE A 102 13.51 -3.70 -1.36
C ILE A 102 12.88 -2.60 -0.51
N LEU A 103 11.55 -2.59 -0.39
CA LEU A 103 10.85 -1.59 0.42
C LEU A 103 11.10 -1.77 1.91
N GLU A 104 11.21 -3.00 2.39
CA GLU A 104 11.59 -3.30 3.77
C GLU A 104 12.98 -2.73 4.12
N GLY A 105 13.94 -2.78 3.20
CA GLY A 105 15.25 -2.17 3.43
C GLY A 105 15.27 -0.64 3.38
N LEU A 106 14.22 0.00 2.87
CA LEU A 106 14.10 1.47 2.79
C LEU A 106 13.31 2.08 3.96
N VAL A 107 12.63 1.23 4.72
CA VAL A 107 11.75 1.60 5.83
C VAL A 107 12.44 1.33 7.15
#